data_AF-A0A4C1Y2J9-F1
#
_entry.id   AF-A0A4C1Y2J9-F1
#
_cell.length_a   1.000
_cell.length_b   1.000
_cell.length_c   1.000
_cell.angle_alpha   90.00
_cell.angle_beta   90.00
_cell.angle_gamma   90.00
#
_symmetry.space_group_name_H-M   'P 1'
#
loop_
_entity.id
_entity.type
_entity.pdbx_description
1 polymer ?
#
loop_
_entity_poly.entity_id
_entity_poly.type
_entity_poly.pdbx_seq_one_letter_code
_entity_poly.pdbx_strand_id
1 'polypeptide(L)'
;MKPLYVIISLSVLCATVTCAREDEYDEEGEDYDDESYDDGNDPSSSSSGGAKPYYDVGNADQLFEDFVKKYKKTYKDERDRKEHYDAFVNNLKFLNMANERYKDTTYDINSFADYTAKDRAALLGTDQ
;
A
#
# COMPACT_ATOMS: atom_id res chain seq x y z
N MET A 1 -7.95 52.65 2.14
CA MET A 1 -7.57 52.87 0.72
C MET A 1 -6.77 51.65 0.27
N LYS A 2 -7.22 50.95 -0.78
CA LYS A 2 -6.52 49.80 -1.40
C LYS A 2 -5.86 50.29 -2.69
N PRO A 3 -4.68 49.75 -3.04
CA PRO A 3 -4.49 49.27 -4.41
C PRO A 3 -3.83 47.88 -4.40
N LEU A 4 -4.51 46.86 -4.91
CA LEU A 4 -4.49 46.39 -6.31
C LEU A 4 -3.34 45.40 -6.56
N TYR A 5 -3.72 44.13 -6.63
CA TYR A 5 -2.94 42.99 -7.12
C TYR A 5 -2.50 43.21 -8.56
N VAL A 6 -1.26 42.82 -8.89
CA VAL A 6 -0.80 42.58 -10.26
C VAL A 6 -0.41 41.11 -10.37
N ILE A 7 -1.18 40.36 -11.15
CA ILE A 7 -0.97 38.95 -11.49
C ILE A 7 -0.56 38.88 -12.96
N ILE A 8 0.74 38.86 -13.28
CA ILE A 8 1.28 38.53 -14.62
C ILE A 8 2.76 38.16 -14.37
N SER A 9 3.38 37.05 -14.77
CA SER A 9 3.12 36.07 -15.82
C SER A 9 3.75 34.73 -15.43
N LEU A 10 3.00 33.66 -15.69
CA LEU A 10 3.46 32.28 -15.71
C LEU A 10 4.33 32.06 -16.97
N SER A 11 5.66 32.17 -16.86
CA SER A 11 6.57 31.72 -17.91
C SER A 11 6.87 30.24 -17.74
N VAL A 12 6.01 29.42 -18.34
CA VAL A 12 6.29 28.02 -18.63
C VAL A 12 7.36 27.98 -19.71
N LEU A 13 8.62 27.87 -19.29
CA LEU A 13 9.70 27.40 -20.16
C LEU A 13 9.70 25.88 -20.09
N CYS A 14 8.87 25.29 -20.94
CA CYS A 14 8.99 23.89 -21.35
C CYS A 14 10.29 23.79 -22.15
N ALA A 15 11.40 23.51 -21.47
CA ALA A 15 12.61 23.05 -22.13
C ALA A 15 12.35 21.61 -22.56
N THR A 16 11.97 21.43 -23.82
CA THR A 16 11.93 20.14 -24.47
C THR A 16 13.34 19.59 -24.51
N VAL A 17 13.65 18.67 -23.60
CA VAL A 17 14.82 17.81 -23.68
C VAL A 17 14.60 16.87 -24.87
N THR A 18 15.27 17.16 -25.98
CA THR A 18 15.56 16.17 -27.02
C THR A 18 16.74 15.33 -26.55
N CYS A 19 16.48 14.25 -25.82
CA CYS A 19 17.45 13.17 -25.68
C CYS A 19 17.16 12.16 -26.79
N ALA A 20 17.81 12.35 -27.93
CA ALA A 20 18.08 11.25 -28.84
C ALA A 20 19.31 10.51 -28.29
N ARG A 21 19.10 9.29 -27.81
CA ARG A 21 20.13 8.26 -27.74
C ARG A 21 19.45 6.95 -28.11
N GLU A 22 19.55 6.63 -29.38
CA GLU A 22 19.32 5.30 -29.91
C GLU A 22 20.42 4.42 -29.32
N ASP A 23 20.11 3.77 -28.21
CA ASP A 23 20.83 2.56 -27.84
C ASP A 23 20.14 1.43 -28.60
N GLU A 24 20.80 1.03 -29.67
CA GLU A 24 20.63 -0.22 -30.39
C GLU A 24 20.70 -1.34 -29.34
N TYR A 25 19.53 -1.86 -28.95
CA TYR A 25 19.44 -3.07 -28.16
C TYR A 25 19.56 -4.24 -29.13
N ASP A 26 20.68 -4.95 -29.06
CA ASP A 26 20.88 -6.23 -29.74
C ASP A 26 19.85 -7.23 -29.22
N GLU A 27 18.87 -7.54 -30.07
CA GLU A 27 17.79 -8.49 -29.84
C GLU A 27 18.32 -9.91 -30.11
N GLU A 28 19.16 -10.43 -29.21
CA GLU A 28 19.41 -11.87 -29.14
C GLU A 28 18.16 -12.49 -28.52
N GLY A 29 17.25 -12.93 -29.39
CA GLY A 29 16.02 -13.61 -29.02
C GLY A 29 16.31 -14.90 -28.28
N GLU A 30 16.24 -14.86 -26.95
CA GLU A 30 16.08 -16.07 -26.15
C GLU A 30 14.64 -16.55 -26.33
N ASP A 31 14.53 -17.70 -26.99
CA ASP A 31 13.33 -18.53 -27.12
C ASP A 31 12.89 -18.98 -25.73
N TYR A 32 12.20 -18.08 -25.02
CA TYR A 32 11.46 -18.43 -23.82
C TYR A 32 10.26 -19.24 -24.28
N ASP A 33 10.33 -20.53 -23.97
CA ASP A 33 9.24 -21.48 -24.00
C ASP A 33 8.05 -20.92 -23.21
N ASP A 34 7.14 -20.28 -23.94
CA ASP A 34 5.80 -19.88 -23.47
C ASP A 34 5.00 -21.16 -23.20
N GLU A 35 5.34 -21.84 -22.11
CA GLU A 35 4.48 -22.77 -21.41
C GLU A 35 3.29 -21.95 -20.90
N SER A 36 2.31 -21.77 -21.78
CA SER A 36 0.99 -21.22 -21.49
C SER A 36 0.44 -21.91 -20.24
N TYR A 37 0.54 -21.25 -19.08
CA TYR A 37 -0.18 -21.64 -17.88
C TYR A 37 -1.67 -21.53 -18.19
N ASP A 38 -2.30 -22.67 -18.52
CA ASP A 38 -3.74 -22.87 -18.51
C ASP A 38 -4.23 -22.75 -17.08
N ASP A 39 -4.31 -21.51 -16.57
CA ASP A 39 -5.04 -21.20 -15.35
C ASP A 39 -6.52 -21.08 -15.74
N GLY A 40 -7.15 -22.24 -15.90
CA GLY A 40 -8.59 -22.39 -15.90
C GLY A 40 -9.17 -22.00 -14.54
N ASN A 41 -9.11 -20.70 -14.19
CA ASN A 41 -9.67 -20.17 -12.97
C ASN A 41 -11.04 -19.54 -13.25
N ASP A 42 -12.04 -20.40 -13.03
CA ASP A 42 -13.43 -20.10 -12.69
C ASP A 42 -13.72 -18.62 -12.36
N PRO A 43 -14.46 -17.88 -13.20
CA PRO A 43 -15.02 -16.58 -12.81
C PRO A 43 -16.24 -16.80 -11.91
N SER A 44 -16.11 -17.63 -10.88
CA SER A 44 -16.86 -17.45 -9.63
C SER A 44 -16.15 -16.34 -8.85
N SER A 45 -16.11 -15.15 -9.47
CA SER A 45 -16.15 -13.90 -8.72
C SER A 45 -17.54 -13.87 -8.09
N SER A 46 -17.68 -14.67 -7.03
CA SER A 46 -18.65 -14.45 -5.99
C SER A 46 -18.25 -13.12 -5.35
N SER A 47 -18.62 -12.04 -6.06
CA SER A 47 -18.95 -10.76 -5.45
C SER A 47 -20.15 -11.04 -4.56
N SER A 48 -19.91 -11.76 -3.46
CA SER A 48 -20.76 -11.67 -2.31
C SER A 48 -20.57 -10.23 -1.87
N GLY A 49 -21.59 -9.40 -2.12
CA GLY A 49 -21.71 -8.06 -1.57
C GLY A 49 -21.84 -8.11 -0.05
N GLY A 50 -20.83 -8.66 0.62
CA GLY A 50 -20.67 -8.64 2.06
C GLY A 50 -20.34 -7.22 2.50
N ALA A 51 -20.92 -6.81 3.62
CA ALA A 51 -20.57 -5.54 4.23
C ALA A 51 -19.06 -5.50 4.50
N LYS A 52 -18.42 -4.37 4.18
CA LYS A 52 -17.00 -4.17 4.43
C LYS A 52 -16.74 -4.23 5.93
N PRO A 53 -15.61 -4.82 6.37
CA PRO A 53 -15.29 -4.90 7.78
C PRO A 53 -15.07 -3.50 8.36
N TYR A 54 -15.52 -3.33 9.60
CA TYR A 54 -15.25 -2.17 10.43
C TYR A 54 -14.67 -2.65 11.76
N TYR A 55 -13.54 -2.09 12.16
CA TYR A 55 -12.83 -2.46 13.39
C TYR A 55 -13.08 -1.43 14.47
N ASP A 56 -13.58 -1.87 15.62
CA ASP A 56 -13.67 -1.00 16.79
C ASP A 56 -12.29 -0.79 17.39
N VAL A 57 -11.78 0.45 17.30
CA VAL A 57 -10.49 0.85 17.87
C VAL A 57 -10.49 0.75 19.40
N GLY A 58 -11.66 0.83 20.05
CA GLY A 58 -11.80 0.58 21.48
C GLY A 58 -11.49 -0.86 21.89
N ASN A 59 -11.56 -1.80 20.95
CA ASN A 59 -11.22 -3.22 21.13
C ASN A 59 -9.85 -3.59 20.52
N ALA A 60 -8.99 -2.60 20.25
CA ALA A 60 -7.72 -2.82 19.57
C ALA A 60 -6.80 -3.81 20.32
N ASP A 61 -6.83 -3.84 21.65
CA ASP A 61 -6.06 -4.80 22.46
C ASP A 61 -6.39 -6.24 22.07
N GLN A 62 -7.67 -6.59 22.08
CA GLN A 62 -8.13 -7.93 21.73
C GLN A 62 -7.84 -8.26 20.26
N LEU A 63 -8.11 -7.33 19.36
CA LEU A 63 -7.81 -7.49 17.93
C LEU A 63 -6.32 -7.72 17.69
N PHE A 64 -5.45 -7.05 18.44
CA PHE A 64 -4.00 -7.22 18.32
C PHE A 64 -3.57 -8.59 18.85
N GLU A 65 -4.09 -9.07 19.98
CA GLU A 65 -3.78 -10.42 20.46
C GLU A 65 -4.20 -11.51 19.45
N ASP A 66 -5.37 -11.36 18.86
CA ASP A 66 -5.87 -12.29 17.84
C ASP A 66 -5.03 -12.21 16.57
N PHE A 67 -4.63 -11.02 16.15
CA PHE A 67 -3.70 -10.78 15.04
C PHE A 67 -2.34 -11.47 15.27
N VAL A 68 -1.74 -11.27 16.45
CA VAL A 68 -0.45 -11.86 16.83
C VAL A 68 -0.51 -13.37 16.75
N LYS A 69 -1.60 -13.98 17.25
CA LYS A 69 -1.82 -15.44 17.17
C LYS A 69 -2.03 -15.90 15.73
N LYS A 70 -2.93 -15.23 14.98
CA LYS A 70 -3.29 -15.58 13.60
C LYS A 70 -2.08 -15.58 12.67
N TYR A 71 -1.23 -14.55 12.78
CA TYR A 71 -0.05 -14.39 11.93
C TYR A 71 1.25 -14.84 12.60
N LYS A 72 1.17 -15.48 13.77
CA LYS A 72 2.31 -16.02 14.52
C LYS A 72 3.43 -14.99 14.71
N LYS A 73 3.05 -13.75 15.03
CA LYS A 73 3.98 -12.64 15.20
C LYS A 73 4.84 -12.85 16.45
N THR A 74 6.11 -12.52 16.33
CA THR A 74 7.07 -12.49 17.43
C THR A 74 7.75 -11.14 17.43
N TYR A 75 7.89 -10.57 18.62
CA TYR A 75 8.53 -9.26 18.83
C TYR A 75 9.75 -9.44 19.70
N LYS A 76 10.76 -8.59 19.48
CA LYS A 76 12.06 -8.69 20.14
C LYS A 76 11.95 -8.44 21.64
N ASP A 77 11.22 -7.41 22.02
CA ASP A 77 11.02 -6.98 23.40
C ASP A 77 9.68 -6.23 23.55
N GLU A 78 9.34 -5.81 24.77
CA GLU A 78 8.07 -5.13 25.05
C GLU A 78 7.95 -3.77 24.34
N ARG A 79 9.06 -3.09 24.10
CA ARG A 79 9.08 -1.81 23.39
C ARG A 79 8.81 -2.01 21.90
N ASP A 80 9.45 -3.01 21.29
CA ASP A 80 9.19 -3.43 19.91
C ASP A 80 7.72 -3.83 19.72
N ARG A 81 7.19 -4.64 20.64
CA ARG A 81 5.77 -5.01 20.66
C ARG A 81 4.86 -3.78 20.76
N LYS A 82 5.23 -2.79 21.58
CA LYS A 82 4.46 -1.55 21.72
C LYS A 82 4.48 -0.73 20.42
N GLU A 83 5.63 -0.61 19.76
CA GLU A 83 5.74 0.11 18.48
C GLU A 83 4.85 -0.52 17.39
N HIS A 84 4.85 -1.85 17.32
CA HIS A 84 3.98 -2.61 16.42
C HIS A 84 2.49 -2.49 16.79
N TYR A 85 2.15 -2.49 18.09
CA TYR A 85 0.78 -2.24 18.55
C TYR A 85 0.29 -0.85 18.15
N ASP A 86 1.10 0.20 18.38
CA ASP A 86 0.75 1.57 18.00
C ASP A 86 0.56 1.68 16.47
N ALA A 87 1.40 1.00 15.67
CA ALA A 87 1.26 0.90 14.22
C ALA A 87 -0.04 0.18 13.82
N PHE A 88 -0.36 -0.93 14.48
CA PHE A 88 -1.58 -1.70 14.26
C PHE A 88 -2.84 -0.86 14.51
N VAL A 89 -2.92 -0.14 15.63
CA VAL A 89 -4.04 0.76 15.96
C VAL A 89 -4.22 1.83 14.89
N ASN A 90 -3.13 2.40 14.38
CA ASN A 90 -3.20 3.38 13.30
C ASN A 90 -3.68 2.77 11.98
N ASN A 91 -3.27 1.53 11.68
CA ASN A 91 -3.75 0.81 10.51
C ASN A 91 -5.24 0.47 10.63
N LEU A 92 -5.77 0.10 11.80
CA LEU A 92 -7.23 -0.10 11.98
C LEU A 92 -8.03 1.16 11.59
N LYS A 93 -7.57 2.34 12.00
CA LYS A 93 -8.20 3.62 11.62
C LYS A 93 -8.14 3.83 10.10
N PHE A 94 -7.00 3.54 9.48
CA PHE A 94 -6.84 3.62 8.03
C PHE A 94 -7.78 2.66 7.29
N LEU A 95 -7.86 1.39 7.72
CA LEU A 95 -8.73 0.38 7.12
C LEU A 95 -10.19 0.81 7.17
N ASN A 96 -10.66 1.30 8.33
CA ASN A 96 -12.03 1.81 8.49
C ASN A 96 -12.31 2.98 7.54
N MET A 97 -11.41 3.98 7.52
CA MET A 97 -11.52 5.14 6.64
C MET A 97 -11.51 4.71 5.16
N ALA A 98 -10.65 3.78 4.77
CA ALA A 98 -10.52 3.32 3.40
C ALA A 98 -11.76 2.54 2.95
N ASN A 99 -12.31 1.68 3.81
CA ASN A 99 -13.55 0.96 3.55
C ASN A 99 -14.77 1.86 3.45
N GLU A 100 -14.81 2.96 4.22
CA GLU A 100 -15.86 3.98 4.10
C GLU A 100 -15.72 4.79 2.81
N ARG A 101 -14.48 5.13 2.42
CA ARG A 101 -14.20 6.04 1.30
C ARG A 101 -14.29 5.39 -0.08
N TYR A 102 -13.67 4.22 -0.24
CA TYR A 102 -13.53 3.55 -1.54
C TYR A 102 -14.62 2.50 -1.67
N LYS A 103 -15.40 2.54 -2.76
CA LYS A 103 -16.54 1.62 -2.94
C LYS A 103 -16.16 0.28 -3.56
N ASP A 104 -15.16 0.27 -4.43
CA ASP A 104 -14.82 -0.89 -5.26
C ASP A 104 -13.71 -1.77 -4.67
N THR A 105 -13.19 -1.43 -3.49
CA THR A 105 -12.11 -2.17 -2.83
C THR A 105 -12.43 -2.38 -1.35
N THR A 106 -12.16 -3.59 -0.86
CA THR A 106 -12.28 -3.93 0.55
C THR A 106 -10.89 -4.08 1.15
N TYR A 107 -10.65 -3.41 2.27
CA TYR A 107 -9.42 -3.46 3.04
C TYR A 107 -9.68 -4.24 4.34
N ASP A 108 -8.78 -5.15 4.69
CA ASP A 108 -8.90 -6.00 5.87
C ASP A 108 -7.56 -6.09 6.61
N ILE A 109 -7.59 -6.55 7.88
CA ILE A 109 -6.41 -6.90 8.65
C ILE A 109 -5.70 -8.07 7.93
N ASN A 110 -4.47 -7.81 7.48
CA ASN A 110 -3.59 -8.79 6.87
C ASN A 110 -2.29 -8.91 7.67
N SER A 111 -1.33 -9.74 7.22
CA SER A 111 -0.04 -9.97 7.89
C SER A 111 0.85 -8.72 8.03
N PHE A 112 0.52 -7.63 7.32
CA PHE A 112 1.26 -6.37 7.34
C PHE A 112 0.58 -5.30 8.21
N ALA A 113 -0.52 -5.65 8.87
CA ALA A 113 -1.33 -4.70 9.63
C ALA A 113 -0.57 -4.05 10.81
N ASP A 114 0.54 -4.61 11.28
CA ASP A 114 1.38 -4.03 12.34
C ASP A 114 2.69 -3.40 11.84
N TYR A 115 2.86 -3.21 10.54
CA TYR A 115 4.12 -2.67 10.00
C TYR A 115 4.39 -1.26 10.51
N THR A 116 5.56 -1.08 11.12
CA THR A 116 6.11 0.22 11.50
C THR A 116 6.62 0.98 10.26
N ALA A 117 6.99 2.24 10.44
CA ALA A 117 7.64 3.01 9.37
C ALA A 117 8.96 2.34 8.92
N LYS A 118 9.69 1.76 9.87
CA LYS A 118 10.92 1.03 9.61
C LYS A 118 10.67 -0.23 8.80
N ASP A 119 9.66 -1.03 9.15
CA ASP A 119 9.34 -2.26 8.40
C ASP A 119 8.95 -1.96 6.95
N ARG A 120 8.18 -0.88 6.75
CA ARG A 120 7.84 -0.40 5.41
C ARG A 120 9.09 0.05 4.65
N ALA A 121 9.98 0.80 5.30
CA ALA A 121 11.20 1.26 4.66
C ALA A 121 12.09 0.09 4.25
N ALA A 122 12.23 -0.91 5.12
CA ALA A 122 12.97 -2.14 4.83
C ALA A 122 12.35 -2.94 3.67
N LEU A 123 11.02 -3.10 3.65
CA LEU A 123 10.32 -3.78 2.55
C LEU A 123 10.54 -3.07 1.20
N LEU A 124 10.60 -1.74 1.21
CA LEU A 124 10.75 -0.91 0.01
C LEU A 124 12.21 -0.66 -0.38
N GLY A 125 13.19 -1.15 0.39
CA GLY A 125 14.61 -0.86 0.16
C GLY A 125 14.99 0.61 0.34
N THR A 126 14.26 1.33 1.19
CA THR A 126 14.45 2.77 1.49
C THR A 126 15.00 3.03 2.90
N ASP A 127 15.38 1.95 3.58
CA ASP A 127 16.31 1.93 4.70
C ASP A 127 17.66 2.51 4.20
N GLN A 128 17.97 3.76 4.59
CA GLN A 128 19.26 4.43 4.40
C GLN A 128 19.76 4.97 5.74
#